data_AF-O45258-F1
#
_entry.id   AF-O45258-F1
#
_cell.length_a   1.000
_cell.length_b   1.000
_cell.length_c   1.000
_cell.angle_alpha   90.00
_cell.angle_beta   90.00
_cell.angle_gamma   90.00
#
_symmetry.space_group_name_H-M   'P 1'
#
loop_
_entity.id
_entity.type
_entity.pdbx_description
1 polymer ?
#
loop_
_entity_poly.entity_id
_entity_poly.type
_entity_poly.pdbx_seq_one_letter_code
_entity_poly.pdbx_strand_id
1 'polypeptide(L)'
;MGSGSSKLQEEKEKKEREEKEARDAELQRKMQVEDQERRDECNRQRMRDLRSSELSQRKTEEERADIQRQAALEQLQATKTENNKREDELRKSQFEANVKAAERADEALRSQKDADKMEIMTRENNDQETLKLIQENKLQAEGNIFANVSALKDQNKRFQDECHSEKKQFGIKVEETTAQNNDEVLKESAQTNHIKLGNQQNKLTHESRIMALKEGNTVTKIHVGQAQEKDRKETNFIAAVNRMIQAGRDLPETVDSLEGHTLKLRYGSDASALESDIGLCEIIVSSINRKISKLQDSCIDLSNYAIADHRMVQEMQKNALGINESVRRIQSHLTQFRVSLSDNPITNSMELYKKVQTESHSLSTKINSMPVVTETNHAVAYLRKQRETLALNLPTVAPKGKVQTSLED
;
A
#
# COMPACT_ATOMS: atom_id res chain seq x y z
N MET A 1 -159.21 -133.27 -4.34
CA MET A 1 -159.57 -134.26 -3.28
C MET A 1 -160.16 -135.49 -3.99
N GLY A 2 -159.99 -136.74 -3.49
CA GLY A 2 -160.73 -137.93 -3.97
C GLY A 2 -159.91 -139.15 -4.51
N SER A 3 -160.56 -140.33 -4.63
CA SER A 3 -160.05 -141.68 -5.05
C SER A 3 -161.24 -142.64 -5.35
N GLY A 4 -161.16 -143.91 -5.83
CA GLY A 4 -160.06 -144.80 -6.32
C GLY A 4 -160.47 -146.30 -6.48
N SER A 5 -159.54 -147.17 -6.93
CA SER A 5 -159.52 -148.68 -6.91
C SER A 5 -160.24 -149.58 -7.95
N SER A 6 -159.50 -150.63 -8.41
CA SER A 6 -159.78 -151.93 -9.11
C SER A 6 -160.74 -152.02 -10.33
N LYS A 7 -160.51 -152.74 -11.46
CA LYS A 7 -159.65 -153.87 -11.94
C LYS A 7 -160.16 -155.33 -11.78
N LEU A 8 -159.80 -156.15 -12.79
CA LEU A 8 -159.98 -157.61 -13.04
C LEU A 8 -161.31 -158.07 -13.70
N GLN A 9 -161.29 -158.29 -15.04
CA GLN A 9 -161.88 -159.45 -15.77
C GLN A 9 -161.57 -159.36 -17.31
N GLU A 10 -160.30 -159.27 -17.72
CA GLU A 10 -159.88 -158.71 -19.03
C GLU A 10 -158.92 -159.65 -19.83
N GLU A 11 -159.05 -160.97 -19.68
CA GLU A 11 -157.84 -161.81 -19.60
C GLU A 11 -157.74 -163.08 -20.49
N LYS A 12 -158.82 -163.61 -21.09
CA LYS A 12 -158.74 -164.92 -21.82
C LYS A 12 -158.63 -164.85 -23.35
N GLU A 13 -159.65 -164.35 -24.06
CA GLU A 13 -159.70 -164.41 -25.54
C GLU A 13 -158.72 -163.45 -26.24
N LYS A 14 -158.05 -162.63 -25.43
CA LYS A 14 -156.75 -161.99 -25.66
C LYS A 14 -155.70 -162.90 -26.34
N LYS A 15 -155.73 -164.22 -26.07
CA LYS A 15 -154.72 -165.19 -26.50
C LYS A 15 -154.71 -165.55 -27.99
N GLU A 16 -155.83 -165.51 -28.71
CA GLU A 16 -155.85 -166.02 -30.08
C GLU A 16 -155.27 -165.04 -31.12
N ARG A 17 -154.99 -163.79 -30.72
CA ARG A 17 -154.09 -162.90 -31.46
C ARG A 17 -152.64 -163.37 -31.39
N GLU A 18 -152.20 -163.87 -30.23
CA GLU A 18 -150.80 -164.09 -29.88
C GLU A 18 -150.10 -165.07 -30.84
N GLU A 19 -150.73 -166.18 -31.23
CA GLU A 19 -150.06 -167.22 -32.04
C GLU A 19 -149.91 -166.83 -33.53
N LYS A 20 -150.84 -166.05 -34.09
CA LYS A 20 -150.71 -165.61 -35.50
C LYS A 20 -149.82 -164.37 -35.63
N GLU A 21 -149.91 -163.45 -34.68
CA GLU A 21 -148.96 -162.33 -34.57
C GLU A 21 -147.52 -162.84 -34.35
N ALA A 22 -147.33 -163.96 -33.63
CA ALA A 22 -146.00 -164.55 -33.41
C ALA A 22 -145.26 -164.94 -34.71
N ARG A 23 -145.94 -165.55 -35.70
CA ARG A 23 -145.27 -166.07 -36.91
C ARG A 23 -144.80 -164.95 -37.85
N ASP A 24 -145.62 -163.92 -38.06
CA ASP A 24 -145.24 -162.78 -38.91
C ASP A 24 -144.22 -161.87 -38.18
N ALA A 25 -144.29 -161.77 -36.85
CA ALA A 25 -143.26 -161.10 -36.05
C ALA A 25 -141.91 -161.86 -36.04
N GLU A 26 -141.91 -163.19 -36.12
CA GLU A 26 -140.68 -163.98 -36.26
C GLU A 26 -139.99 -163.72 -37.61
N LEU A 27 -140.75 -163.61 -38.70
CA LEU A 27 -140.21 -163.26 -40.02
C LEU A 27 -139.62 -161.84 -40.06
N GLN A 28 -140.29 -160.85 -39.46
CA GLN A 28 -139.76 -159.49 -39.31
C GLN A 28 -138.49 -159.44 -38.47
N ARG A 29 -138.45 -160.15 -37.33
CA ARG A 29 -137.28 -160.22 -36.45
C ARG A 29 -136.05 -160.76 -37.18
N LYS A 30 -136.21 -161.80 -38.02
CA LYS A 30 -135.08 -162.43 -38.70
C LYS A 30 -134.38 -161.48 -39.68
N MET A 31 -135.14 -160.72 -40.47
CA MET A 31 -134.56 -159.70 -41.36
C MET A 31 -133.90 -158.54 -40.60
N GLN A 32 -134.44 -158.14 -39.45
CA GLN A 32 -133.85 -157.04 -38.66
C GLN A 32 -132.46 -157.40 -38.11
N VAL A 33 -132.26 -158.64 -37.64
CA VAL A 33 -130.94 -159.10 -37.16
C VAL A 33 -129.91 -159.10 -38.30
N GLU A 34 -130.28 -159.64 -39.46
CA GLU A 34 -129.36 -159.86 -40.60
C GLU A 34 -128.93 -158.56 -41.33
N ASP A 35 -129.64 -157.45 -41.12
CA ASP A 35 -129.21 -156.11 -41.56
C ASP A 35 -128.50 -155.31 -40.45
N GLN A 36 -128.75 -155.63 -39.17
CA GLN A 36 -128.02 -155.06 -38.04
C GLN A 36 -126.54 -155.53 -38.04
N GLU A 37 -126.30 -156.84 -38.17
CA GLU A 37 -124.94 -157.41 -38.14
C GLU A 37 -124.04 -156.87 -39.26
N ARG A 38 -124.58 -156.65 -40.46
CA ARG A 38 -123.84 -156.05 -41.58
C ARG A 38 -123.43 -154.60 -41.32
N ARG A 39 -124.16 -153.85 -40.49
CA ARG A 39 -123.79 -152.47 -40.11
C ARG A 39 -122.68 -152.47 -39.05
N ASP A 40 -122.75 -153.38 -38.09
CA ASP A 40 -121.78 -153.47 -37.01
C ASP A 40 -120.39 -153.93 -37.49
N GLU A 41 -120.32 -154.92 -38.38
CA GLU A 41 -119.01 -155.37 -38.91
C GLU A 41 -118.35 -154.30 -39.79
N CYS A 42 -119.13 -153.54 -40.57
CA CYS A 42 -118.64 -152.41 -41.35
C CYS A 42 -118.02 -151.31 -40.47
N ASN A 43 -118.67 -150.97 -39.34
CA ASN A 43 -118.15 -150.01 -38.37
C ASN A 43 -116.86 -150.50 -37.68
N ARG A 44 -116.75 -151.80 -37.36
CA ARG A 44 -115.53 -152.37 -36.76
C ARG A 44 -114.30 -152.19 -37.65
N GLN A 45 -114.44 -152.41 -38.95
CA GLN A 45 -113.33 -152.26 -39.90
C GLN A 45 -112.86 -150.80 -39.97
N ARG A 46 -113.80 -149.86 -40.20
CA ARG A 46 -113.52 -148.41 -40.31
C ARG A 46 -112.77 -147.83 -39.10
N MET A 47 -113.04 -148.34 -37.89
CA MET A 47 -112.40 -147.89 -36.66
C MET A 47 -110.97 -148.40 -36.45
N ARG A 48 -110.50 -149.41 -37.21
CA ARG A 48 -109.08 -149.84 -37.20
C ARG A 48 -108.23 -148.92 -38.07
N ASP A 49 -108.68 -148.66 -39.28
CA ASP A 49 -107.91 -147.92 -40.30
C ASP A 49 -107.63 -146.47 -39.85
N LEU A 50 -108.60 -145.82 -39.20
CA LEU A 50 -108.45 -144.46 -38.67
C LEU A 50 -107.28 -144.35 -37.66
N ARG A 51 -107.20 -145.29 -36.70
CA ARG A 51 -106.16 -145.29 -35.65
C ARG A 51 -104.76 -145.55 -36.21
N SER A 52 -104.67 -146.35 -37.27
CA SER A 52 -103.40 -146.64 -37.95
C SER A 52 -102.84 -145.37 -38.62
N SER A 53 -103.72 -144.56 -39.24
CA SER A 53 -103.33 -143.33 -39.94
C SER A 53 -102.87 -142.22 -38.98
N GLU A 54 -103.61 -141.94 -37.92
CA GLU A 54 -103.29 -140.86 -36.96
C GLU A 54 -101.93 -141.07 -36.26
N LEU A 55 -101.58 -142.32 -35.93
CA LEU A 55 -100.29 -142.66 -35.30
C LEU A 55 -99.08 -142.43 -36.23
N SER A 56 -99.28 -142.49 -37.55
CA SER A 56 -98.23 -142.22 -38.53
C SER A 56 -97.99 -140.72 -38.73
N GLN A 57 -99.05 -139.90 -38.71
CA GLN A 57 -98.92 -138.44 -38.81
C GLN A 57 -98.18 -137.86 -37.60
N ARG A 58 -98.58 -138.21 -36.36
CA ARG A 58 -97.97 -137.60 -35.15
C ARG A 58 -96.45 -137.75 -35.10
N LYS A 59 -95.90 -138.93 -35.44
CA LYS A 59 -94.44 -139.14 -35.47
C LYS A 59 -93.72 -138.25 -36.48
N THR A 60 -94.33 -138.00 -37.65
CA THR A 60 -93.69 -137.24 -38.74
C THR A 60 -93.81 -135.72 -38.60
N GLU A 61 -94.68 -135.24 -37.70
CA GLU A 61 -94.70 -133.84 -37.27
C GLU A 61 -93.73 -133.57 -36.11
N GLU A 62 -93.60 -134.52 -35.16
CA GLU A 62 -92.75 -134.37 -33.96
C GLU A 62 -91.26 -134.27 -34.32
N GLU A 63 -90.73 -135.15 -35.18
CA GLU A 63 -89.35 -135.07 -35.69
C GLU A 63 -89.06 -133.76 -36.43
N ARG A 64 -90.07 -133.19 -37.12
CA ARG A 64 -89.89 -131.99 -37.93
C ARG A 64 -89.83 -130.71 -37.08
N ALA A 65 -90.44 -130.72 -35.89
CA ALA A 65 -90.46 -129.59 -34.97
C ALA A 65 -89.10 -129.36 -34.27
N ASP A 66 -88.42 -130.43 -33.85
CA ASP A 66 -87.14 -130.29 -33.13
C ASP A 66 -85.99 -129.83 -34.03
N ILE A 67 -85.95 -130.26 -35.30
CA ILE A 67 -84.96 -129.79 -36.28
C ILE A 67 -85.01 -128.26 -36.44
N GLN A 68 -86.21 -127.68 -36.53
CA GLN A 68 -86.38 -126.21 -36.60
C GLN A 68 -85.96 -125.52 -35.30
N ARG A 69 -86.29 -126.11 -34.15
CA ARG A 69 -85.97 -125.57 -32.82
C ARG A 69 -84.46 -125.51 -32.57
N GLN A 70 -83.71 -126.49 -33.07
CA GLN A 70 -82.26 -126.56 -32.91
C GLN A 70 -81.52 -125.52 -33.79
N ALA A 71 -81.90 -125.39 -35.06
CA ALA A 71 -81.28 -124.44 -36.00
C ALA A 71 -81.42 -122.96 -35.55
N ALA A 72 -82.55 -122.60 -34.93
CA ALA A 72 -82.80 -121.25 -34.44
C ALA A 72 -81.87 -120.82 -33.29
N LEU A 73 -81.36 -121.77 -32.49
CA LEU A 73 -80.48 -121.48 -31.35
C LEU A 73 -79.04 -121.14 -31.78
N GLU A 74 -78.50 -121.87 -32.77
CA GLU A 74 -77.14 -121.65 -33.28
C GLU A 74 -76.99 -120.27 -33.93
N GLN A 75 -77.97 -119.86 -34.75
CA GLN A 75 -77.95 -118.58 -35.45
C GLN A 75 -77.98 -117.38 -34.47
N LEU A 76 -78.69 -117.52 -33.34
CA LEU A 76 -78.78 -116.48 -32.31
C LEU A 76 -77.49 -116.37 -31.49
N GLN A 77 -76.81 -117.50 -31.21
CA GLN A 77 -75.48 -117.47 -30.58
C GLN A 77 -74.42 -116.82 -31.48
N ALA A 78 -74.37 -117.18 -32.76
CA ALA A 78 -73.43 -116.61 -33.72
C ALA A 78 -73.57 -115.07 -33.85
N THR A 79 -74.81 -114.58 -33.91
CA THR A 79 -75.09 -113.14 -34.02
C THR A 79 -74.61 -112.36 -32.77
N LYS A 80 -74.67 -112.98 -31.58
CA LYS A 80 -74.29 -112.33 -30.32
C LYS A 80 -72.77 -112.21 -30.14
N THR A 81 -71.98 -113.16 -30.63
CA THR A 81 -70.51 -113.14 -30.45
C THR A 81 -69.82 -112.12 -31.35
N GLU A 82 -70.34 -111.85 -32.55
CA GLU A 82 -69.71 -110.88 -33.46
C GLU A 82 -69.97 -109.41 -33.06
N ASN A 83 -71.17 -109.07 -32.59
CA ASN A 83 -71.47 -107.70 -32.12
C ASN A 83 -70.56 -107.28 -30.96
N ASN A 84 -70.36 -108.16 -29.97
CA ASN A 84 -69.48 -107.87 -28.82
C ASN A 84 -68.04 -107.53 -29.26
N LYS A 85 -67.48 -108.28 -30.22
CA LYS A 85 -66.13 -108.01 -30.75
C LYS A 85 -65.99 -106.60 -31.33
N ARG A 86 -66.97 -106.17 -32.13
CA ARG A 86 -66.94 -104.85 -32.78
C ARG A 86 -67.01 -103.72 -31.75
N GLU A 87 -67.75 -103.89 -30.66
CA GLU A 87 -67.85 -102.86 -29.62
C GLU A 87 -66.54 -102.70 -28.83
N ASP A 88 -65.87 -103.80 -28.48
CA ASP A 88 -64.58 -103.78 -27.78
C ASP A 88 -63.46 -103.16 -28.63
N GLU A 89 -63.37 -103.50 -29.93
CA GLU A 89 -62.39 -102.93 -30.86
C GLU A 89 -62.56 -101.40 -31.00
N LEU A 90 -63.80 -100.93 -31.11
CA LEU A 90 -64.13 -99.51 -31.28
C LEU A 90 -63.82 -98.71 -30.00
N ARG A 91 -64.16 -99.24 -28.82
CA ARG A 91 -63.80 -98.65 -27.52
C ARG A 91 -62.27 -98.55 -27.35
N LYS A 92 -61.53 -99.61 -27.68
CA LYS A 92 -60.06 -99.61 -27.59
C LYS A 92 -59.42 -98.57 -28.50
N SER A 93 -59.89 -98.46 -29.75
CA SER A 93 -59.38 -97.49 -30.71
C SER A 93 -59.58 -96.03 -30.25
N GLN A 94 -60.75 -95.70 -29.72
CA GLN A 94 -61.02 -94.36 -29.17
C GLN A 94 -60.14 -94.04 -27.95
N PHE A 95 -59.91 -95.00 -27.06
CA PHE A 95 -59.05 -94.81 -25.90
C PHE A 95 -57.60 -94.50 -26.30
N GLU A 96 -57.01 -95.30 -27.21
CA GLU A 96 -55.63 -95.07 -27.70
C GLU A 96 -55.48 -93.73 -28.44
N ALA A 97 -56.50 -93.29 -29.17
CA ALA A 97 -56.50 -91.99 -29.84
C ALA A 97 -56.49 -90.81 -28.83
N ASN A 98 -57.30 -90.91 -27.77
CA ASN A 98 -57.41 -89.87 -26.73
C ASN A 98 -56.12 -89.75 -25.90
N VAL A 99 -55.47 -90.88 -25.54
CA VAL A 99 -54.18 -90.87 -24.84
C VAL A 99 -53.11 -90.14 -25.67
N LYS A 100 -52.96 -90.51 -26.94
CA LYS A 100 -51.98 -89.87 -27.87
C LYS A 100 -52.29 -88.42 -28.21
N ALA A 101 -53.51 -87.93 -27.93
CA ALA A 101 -53.85 -86.52 -28.02
C ALA A 101 -53.41 -85.76 -26.77
N ALA A 102 -53.64 -86.32 -25.58
CA ALA A 102 -53.22 -85.73 -24.31
C ALA A 102 -51.70 -85.64 -24.18
N GLU A 103 -50.96 -86.70 -24.53
CA GLU A 103 -49.49 -86.75 -24.48
C GLU A 103 -48.86 -85.60 -25.29
N ARG A 104 -49.33 -85.36 -26.52
CA ARG A 104 -48.83 -84.25 -27.37
C ARG A 104 -49.15 -82.87 -26.83
N ALA A 105 -50.31 -82.70 -26.17
CA ALA A 105 -50.69 -81.43 -25.57
C ALA A 105 -49.78 -81.09 -24.38
N ASP A 106 -49.44 -82.09 -23.55
CA ASP A 106 -48.54 -81.95 -22.41
C ASP A 106 -47.09 -81.66 -22.85
N GLU A 107 -46.61 -82.34 -23.89
CA GLU A 107 -45.29 -82.11 -24.52
C GLU A 107 -45.17 -80.68 -25.07
N ALA A 108 -46.19 -80.21 -25.79
CA ALA A 108 -46.24 -78.83 -26.32
C ALA A 108 -46.29 -77.79 -25.19
N LEU A 109 -47.09 -78.03 -24.14
CA LEU A 109 -47.22 -77.12 -22.99
C LEU A 109 -45.92 -77.02 -22.19
N ARG A 110 -45.14 -78.09 -22.08
CA ARG A 110 -43.77 -78.05 -21.49
C ARG A 110 -42.82 -77.25 -22.38
N SER A 111 -42.79 -77.59 -23.68
CA SER A 111 -41.93 -76.92 -24.66
C SER A 111 -42.13 -75.40 -24.69
N GLN A 112 -43.38 -74.93 -24.60
CA GLN A 112 -43.68 -73.49 -24.50
C GLN A 112 -43.18 -72.90 -23.18
N LYS A 113 -43.47 -73.53 -22.03
CA LYS A 113 -43.04 -73.02 -20.71
C LYS A 113 -41.51 -72.90 -20.59
N ASP A 114 -40.76 -73.84 -21.16
CA ASP A 114 -39.30 -73.78 -21.15
C ASP A 114 -38.77 -72.69 -22.09
N ALA A 115 -39.43 -72.45 -23.24
CA ALA A 115 -39.11 -71.32 -24.13
C ALA A 115 -39.39 -69.95 -23.47
N ASP A 116 -40.60 -69.76 -22.92
CA ASP A 116 -41.00 -68.53 -22.23
C ASP A 116 -40.04 -68.22 -21.06
N LYS A 117 -39.67 -69.25 -20.28
CA LYS A 117 -38.71 -69.14 -19.17
C LYS A 117 -37.30 -68.75 -19.65
N MET A 118 -36.83 -69.33 -20.75
CA MET A 118 -35.52 -68.98 -21.32
C MET A 118 -35.49 -67.54 -21.85
N GLU A 119 -36.56 -67.07 -22.48
CA GLU A 119 -36.66 -65.66 -22.90
C GLU A 119 -36.67 -64.70 -21.70
N ILE A 120 -37.47 -64.99 -20.67
CA ILE A 120 -37.54 -64.18 -19.45
C ILE A 120 -36.16 -64.05 -18.80
N MET A 121 -35.45 -65.16 -18.57
CA MET A 121 -34.09 -65.11 -17.99
C MET A 121 -33.09 -64.38 -18.90
N THR A 122 -33.22 -64.48 -20.22
CA THR A 122 -32.34 -63.77 -21.16
C THR A 122 -32.55 -62.25 -21.10
N ARG A 123 -33.82 -61.80 -21.09
CA ARG A 123 -34.16 -60.39 -20.92
C ARG A 123 -33.70 -59.86 -19.56
N GLU A 124 -33.99 -60.58 -18.48
CA GLU A 124 -33.60 -60.18 -17.11
C GLU A 124 -32.08 -60.06 -16.95
N ASN A 125 -31.30 -60.99 -17.51
CA ASN A 125 -29.83 -60.90 -17.50
C ASN A 125 -29.33 -59.66 -18.26
N ASN A 126 -29.87 -59.40 -19.46
CA ASN A 126 -29.48 -58.24 -20.28
C ASN A 126 -29.82 -56.91 -19.58
N ASP A 127 -30.99 -56.82 -18.94
CA ASP A 127 -31.41 -55.63 -18.19
C ASP A 127 -30.52 -55.44 -16.95
N GLN A 128 -30.20 -56.52 -16.21
CA GLN A 128 -29.26 -56.47 -15.08
C GLN A 128 -27.84 -56.04 -15.49
N GLU A 129 -27.34 -56.50 -16.64
CA GLU A 129 -26.01 -56.11 -17.15
C GLU A 129 -26.00 -54.64 -17.62
N THR A 130 -27.04 -54.21 -18.33
CA THR A 130 -27.23 -52.81 -18.75
C THR A 130 -27.30 -51.88 -17.54
N LEU A 131 -28.06 -52.25 -16.49
CA LEU A 131 -28.15 -51.48 -15.25
C LEU A 131 -26.82 -51.39 -14.51
N LYS A 132 -26.05 -52.49 -14.43
CA LYS A 132 -24.68 -52.48 -13.85
C LYS A 132 -23.78 -51.51 -14.61
N LEU A 133 -23.76 -51.58 -15.94
CA LEU A 133 -22.93 -50.71 -16.78
C LEU A 133 -23.31 -49.23 -16.64
N ILE A 134 -24.61 -48.91 -16.57
CA ILE A 134 -25.09 -47.54 -16.33
C ILE A 134 -24.67 -47.06 -14.93
N GLN A 135 -24.78 -47.92 -13.91
CA GLN A 135 -24.43 -47.59 -12.53
C GLN A 135 -22.91 -47.40 -12.34
N GLU A 136 -22.08 -48.23 -12.99
CA GLU A 136 -20.62 -48.10 -12.97
C GLU A 136 -20.15 -46.82 -13.69
N ASN A 137 -20.64 -46.56 -14.90
CA ASN A 137 -20.37 -45.32 -15.62
C ASN A 137 -20.79 -44.08 -14.82
N LYS A 138 -21.96 -44.14 -14.15
CA LYS A 138 -22.42 -43.07 -13.25
C LYS A 138 -21.45 -42.87 -12.08
N LEU A 139 -21.08 -43.92 -11.37
CA LEU A 139 -20.14 -43.85 -10.23
C LEU A 139 -18.77 -43.31 -10.65
N GLN A 140 -18.27 -43.70 -11.82
CA GLN A 140 -17.02 -43.17 -12.37
C GLN A 140 -17.13 -41.69 -12.73
N ALA A 141 -18.23 -41.26 -13.37
CA ALA A 141 -18.48 -39.86 -13.70
C ALA A 141 -18.64 -38.99 -12.45
N GLU A 142 -19.42 -39.43 -11.46
CA GLU A 142 -19.57 -38.75 -10.16
C GLU A 142 -18.22 -38.68 -9.43
N GLY A 143 -17.45 -39.77 -9.39
CA GLY A 143 -16.10 -39.78 -8.80
C GLY A 143 -15.14 -38.79 -9.45
N ASN A 144 -15.11 -38.74 -10.79
CA ASN A 144 -14.30 -37.77 -11.55
C ASN A 144 -14.73 -36.32 -11.28
N ILE A 145 -16.04 -36.06 -11.19
CA ILE A 145 -16.58 -34.74 -10.85
C ILE A 145 -16.18 -34.35 -9.42
N PHE A 146 -16.32 -35.24 -8.44
CA PHE A 146 -15.91 -34.98 -7.05
C PHE A 146 -14.40 -34.72 -6.93
N ALA A 147 -13.56 -35.50 -7.63
CA ALA A 147 -12.12 -35.29 -7.66
C ALA A 147 -11.74 -33.92 -8.24
N ASN A 148 -12.32 -33.55 -9.39
CA ASN A 148 -12.09 -32.25 -10.02
C ASN A 148 -12.58 -31.08 -9.14
N VAL A 149 -13.75 -31.21 -8.51
CA VAL A 149 -14.28 -30.21 -7.57
C VAL A 149 -13.41 -30.09 -6.31
N SER A 150 -12.82 -31.18 -5.82
CA SER A 150 -11.86 -31.11 -4.70
C SER A 150 -10.57 -30.41 -5.12
N ALA A 151 -9.97 -30.80 -6.26
CA ALA A 151 -8.74 -30.18 -6.76
C ALA A 151 -8.91 -28.67 -7.02
N LEU A 152 -10.05 -28.25 -7.57
CA LEU A 152 -10.37 -26.83 -7.76
C LEU A 152 -10.58 -26.08 -6.44
N LYS A 153 -11.18 -26.72 -5.41
CA LYS A 153 -11.26 -26.13 -4.05
C LYS A 153 -9.88 -25.96 -3.43
N ASP A 154 -9.02 -26.96 -3.54
CA ASP A 154 -7.66 -26.90 -2.99
C ASP A 154 -6.79 -25.87 -3.72
N GLN A 155 -6.91 -25.76 -5.05
CA GLN A 155 -6.22 -24.74 -5.84
C GLN A 155 -6.72 -23.32 -5.50
N ASN A 156 -8.04 -23.11 -5.43
CA ASN A 156 -8.62 -21.82 -5.07
C ASN A 156 -8.25 -21.41 -3.64
N LYS A 157 -8.24 -22.37 -2.70
CA LYS A 157 -7.75 -22.13 -1.33
C LYS A 157 -6.28 -21.71 -1.33
N ARG A 158 -5.39 -22.42 -2.03
CA ARG A 158 -3.96 -22.05 -2.12
C ARG A 158 -3.78 -20.63 -2.67
N PHE A 159 -4.48 -20.29 -3.75
CA PHE A 159 -4.44 -18.95 -4.34
C PHE A 159 -4.97 -17.87 -3.38
N GLN A 160 -6.02 -18.18 -2.60
CA GLN A 160 -6.54 -17.29 -1.57
C GLN A 160 -5.55 -17.10 -0.41
N ASP A 161 -4.95 -18.19 0.09
CA ASP A 161 -3.94 -18.15 1.16
C ASP A 161 -2.67 -17.38 0.71
N GLU A 162 -2.25 -17.55 -0.55
CA GLU A 162 -1.13 -16.84 -1.19
C GLU A 162 -1.44 -15.35 -1.34
N CYS A 163 -2.58 -14.98 -1.93
CA CYS A 163 -3.01 -13.58 -2.09
C CYS A 163 -3.17 -12.85 -0.73
N HIS A 164 -3.67 -13.54 0.30
CA HIS A 164 -3.73 -12.98 1.67
C HIS A 164 -2.33 -12.78 2.26
N SER A 165 -1.38 -13.70 1.99
CA SER A 165 0.01 -13.59 2.43
C SER A 165 0.73 -12.41 1.74
N GLU A 166 0.64 -12.30 0.41
CA GLU A 166 1.19 -11.19 -0.37
C GLU A 166 0.63 -9.84 0.11
N LYS A 167 -0.70 -9.73 0.26
CA LYS A 167 -1.35 -8.52 0.74
C LYS A 167 -0.88 -8.13 2.15
N LYS A 168 -0.64 -9.10 3.03
CA LYS A 168 -0.08 -8.86 4.36
C LYS A 168 1.37 -8.39 4.30
N GLN A 169 2.22 -9.02 3.49
CA GLN A 169 3.62 -8.61 3.31
C GLN A 169 3.73 -7.22 2.69
N PHE A 170 2.88 -6.90 1.71
CA PHE A 170 2.80 -5.57 1.11
C PHE A 170 2.38 -4.51 2.15
N GLY A 171 1.37 -4.81 2.97
CA GLY A 171 0.96 -3.93 4.07
C GLY A 171 2.09 -3.64 5.05
N ILE A 172 2.76 -4.68 5.56
CA ILE A 172 3.91 -4.56 6.45
C ILE A 172 5.01 -3.70 5.81
N LYS A 173 5.38 -3.98 4.56
CA LYS A 173 6.43 -3.21 3.86
C LYS A 173 6.06 -1.73 3.67
N VAL A 174 4.78 -1.42 3.43
CA VAL A 174 4.29 -0.04 3.34
C VAL A 174 4.34 0.64 4.71
N GLU A 175 3.98 -0.05 5.79
CA GLU A 175 4.08 0.46 7.17
C GLU A 175 5.55 0.72 7.56
N GLU A 176 6.45 -0.24 7.31
CA GLU A 176 7.90 -0.11 7.52
C GLU A 176 8.50 1.08 6.74
N THR A 177 8.19 1.19 5.45
CA THR A 177 8.67 2.29 4.60
C THR A 177 8.12 3.64 5.07
N THR A 178 6.87 3.68 5.52
CA THR A 178 6.24 4.91 6.04
C THR A 178 6.88 5.35 7.36
N ALA A 179 7.20 4.40 8.25
CA ALA A 179 7.91 4.68 9.49
C ALA A 179 9.33 5.21 9.22
N GLN A 180 10.10 4.54 8.36
CA GLN A 180 11.46 4.98 7.98
C GLN A 180 11.47 6.39 7.38
N ASN A 181 10.57 6.67 6.43
CA ASN A 181 10.45 8.00 5.82
C ASN A 181 10.03 9.07 6.84
N ASN A 182 9.14 8.74 7.80
CA ASN A 182 8.73 9.66 8.87
C ASN A 182 9.91 10.00 9.80
N ASP A 183 10.70 9.00 10.20
CA ASP A 183 11.85 9.20 11.08
C ASP A 183 12.97 9.99 10.39
N GLU A 184 13.17 9.79 9.09
CA GLU A 184 14.07 10.62 8.27
C GLU A 184 13.59 12.08 8.19
N VAL A 185 12.30 12.31 7.91
CA VAL A 185 11.71 13.66 7.90
C VAL A 185 11.82 14.35 9.26
N LEU A 186 11.65 13.62 10.37
CA LEU A 186 11.87 14.15 11.72
C LEU A 186 13.34 14.51 11.96
N LYS A 187 14.28 13.68 11.50
CA LYS A 187 15.74 13.91 11.58
C LYS A 187 16.15 15.15 10.76
N GLU A 188 15.71 15.27 9.52
CA GLU A 188 15.95 16.44 8.67
C GLU A 188 15.32 17.73 9.25
N SER A 189 14.10 17.63 9.78
CA SER A 189 13.42 18.75 10.45
C SER A 189 14.20 19.24 11.67
N ALA A 190 14.68 18.32 12.51
CA ALA A 190 15.51 18.65 13.67
C ALA A 190 16.85 19.32 13.26
N GLN A 191 17.55 18.77 12.27
CA GLN A 191 18.78 19.37 11.72
C GLN A 191 18.52 20.75 11.13
N THR A 192 17.46 20.90 10.33
CA THR A 192 17.05 22.16 9.71
C THR A 192 16.75 23.23 10.76
N ASN A 193 16.08 22.86 11.85
CA ASN A 193 15.78 23.78 12.95
C ASN A 193 17.03 24.14 13.76
N HIS A 194 17.95 23.21 13.99
CA HIS A 194 19.26 23.51 14.58
C HIS A 194 20.06 24.51 13.72
N ILE A 195 20.11 24.32 12.40
CA ILE A 195 20.78 25.23 11.45
C ILE A 195 20.10 26.62 11.45
N LYS A 196 18.77 26.69 11.48
CA LYS A 196 18.03 27.97 11.58
C LYS A 196 18.39 28.73 12.87
N LEU A 197 18.42 28.05 14.02
CA LEU A 197 18.80 28.65 15.30
C LEU A 197 20.26 29.11 15.31
N GLY A 198 21.19 28.28 14.81
CA GLY A 198 22.59 28.65 14.65
C GLY A 198 22.79 29.87 13.76
N ASN A 199 22.05 29.97 12.65
CA ASN A 199 22.08 31.13 11.76
C ASN A 199 21.49 32.40 12.40
N GLN A 200 20.43 32.29 13.20
CA GLN A 200 19.90 33.41 13.99
C GLN A 200 20.92 33.89 15.03
N GLN A 201 21.55 32.98 15.77
CA GLN A 201 22.58 33.33 16.76
C GLN A 201 23.83 33.94 16.10
N ASN A 202 24.25 33.42 14.93
CA ASN A 202 25.32 34.01 14.12
C ASN A 202 24.97 35.42 13.65
N LYS A 203 23.72 35.67 13.22
CA LYS A 203 23.24 37.01 12.85
C LYS A 203 23.31 37.99 14.03
N LEU A 204 22.76 37.63 15.19
CA LEU A 204 22.80 38.47 16.40
C LEU A 204 24.24 38.77 16.84
N THR A 205 25.12 37.75 16.78
CA THR A 205 26.55 37.90 17.10
C THR A 205 27.26 38.82 16.09
N HIS A 206 26.91 38.75 14.81
CA HIS A 206 27.44 39.65 13.78
C HIS A 206 26.95 41.09 13.97
N GLU A 207 25.65 41.29 14.19
CA GLU A 207 25.05 42.62 14.41
C GLU A 207 25.64 43.29 15.66
N SER A 208 25.80 42.55 16.76
CA SER A 208 26.51 43.02 17.97
C SER A 208 27.95 43.46 17.69
N ARG A 209 28.73 42.66 16.95
CA ARG A 209 30.10 43.03 16.52
C ARG A 209 30.12 44.28 15.64
N ILE A 210 29.15 44.45 14.73
CA ILE A 210 29.05 45.64 13.87
C ILE A 210 28.66 46.88 14.69
N MET A 211 27.81 46.76 15.70
CA MET A 211 27.49 47.87 16.62
C MET A 211 28.72 48.29 17.43
N ALA A 212 29.42 47.36 18.06
CA ALA A 212 30.65 47.64 18.82
C ALA A 212 31.74 48.29 17.94
N LEU A 213 31.89 47.87 16.68
CA LEU A 213 32.82 48.50 15.73
C LEU A 213 32.39 49.91 15.33
N LYS A 214 31.09 50.19 15.17
CA LYS A 214 30.57 51.55 14.89
C LYS A 214 30.79 52.49 16.07
N GLU A 215 30.55 52.02 17.29
CA GLU A 215 30.78 52.75 18.53
C GLU A 215 32.27 53.05 18.72
N GLY A 216 33.14 52.03 18.66
CA GLY A 216 34.59 52.19 18.77
C GLY A 216 35.19 53.12 17.71
N ASN A 217 34.69 53.10 16.47
CA ASN A 217 35.07 54.03 15.41
C ASN A 217 34.63 55.47 15.74
N THR A 218 33.42 55.66 16.26
CA THR A 218 32.91 56.98 16.67
C THR A 218 33.74 57.56 17.82
N VAL A 219 34.02 56.76 18.85
CA VAL A 219 34.91 57.14 19.96
C VAL A 219 36.32 57.44 19.46
N THR A 220 36.84 56.65 18.52
CA THR A 220 38.17 56.88 17.92
C THR A 220 38.24 58.22 17.19
N LYS A 221 37.24 58.57 16.38
CA LYS A 221 37.18 59.85 15.65
C LYS A 221 37.20 61.06 16.60
N ILE A 222 36.46 61.01 17.70
CA ILE A 222 36.41 62.10 18.70
C ILE A 222 37.81 62.34 19.27
N HIS A 223 38.50 61.29 19.71
CA HIS A 223 39.83 61.40 20.28
C HIS A 223 40.92 61.77 19.25
N VAL A 224 40.81 61.32 17.99
CA VAL A 224 41.67 61.79 16.89
C VAL A 224 41.50 63.30 16.69
N GLY A 225 40.27 63.80 16.65
CA GLY A 225 40.00 65.25 16.53
C GLY A 225 40.55 66.06 17.72
N GLN A 226 40.42 65.54 18.95
CA GLN A 226 41.03 66.14 20.14
C GLN A 226 42.57 66.18 20.05
N ALA A 227 43.20 65.12 19.51
CA ALA A 227 44.64 65.08 19.33
C ALA A 227 45.12 66.02 18.21
N GLN A 228 44.39 66.09 17.09
CA GLN A 228 44.64 67.07 16.02
C GLN A 228 44.51 68.52 16.51
N GLU A 229 43.63 68.81 17.47
CA GLU A 229 43.53 70.12 18.10
C GLU A 229 44.72 70.44 19.01
N LYS A 230 45.40 69.43 19.57
CA LYS A 230 46.70 69.63 20.26
C LYS A 230 47.81 69.90 19.24
N ASP A 231 47.90 69.11 18.18
CA ASP A 231 48.87 69.32 17.08
C ASP A 231 48.73 70.74 16.49
N ARG A 232 47.50 71.18 16.18
CA ARG A 232 47.24 72.55 15.67
C ARG A 232 47.73 73.66 16.61
N LYS A 233 47.61 73.46 17.93
CA LYS A 233 48.12 74.39 18.94
C LYS A 233 49.64 74.37 19.00
N GLU A 234 50.25 73.19 18.93
CA GLU A 234 51.69 72.99 18.90
C GLU A 234 52.35 73.67 17.69
N THR A 235 51.83 73.46 16.47
CA THR A 235 52.31 74.12 15.25
C THR A 235 52.21 75.65 15.36
N ASN A 236 51.13 76.19 15.95
CA ASN A 236 50.98 77.63 16.18
C ASN A 236 52.03 78.19 17.17
N PHE A 237 52.35 77.44 18.23
CA PHE A 237 53.42 77.80 19.17
C PHE A 237 54.80 77.74 18.53
N ILE A 238 55.09 76.71 17.72
CA ILE A 238 56.33 76.62 16.94
C ILE A 238 56.45 77.81 15.98
N ALA A 239 55.34 78.21 15.34
CA ALA A 239 55.29 79.41 14.50
C ALA A 239 55.48 80.72 15.31
N ALA A 240 55.08 80.79 16.58
CA ALA A 240 55.37 81.92 17.47
C ALA A 240 56.85 81.98 17.87
N VAL A 241 57.44 80.85 18.27
CA VAL A 241 58.88 80.73 18.56
C VAL A 241 59.72 81.14 17.35
N ASN A 242 59.39 80.62 16.16
CA ASN A 242 60.10 80.96 14.92
C ASN A 242 59.96 82.44 14.54
N ARG A 243 58.79 83.06 14.75
CA ARG A 243 58.59 84.52 14.54
C ARG A 243 59.46 85.35 15.49
N MET A 244 59.53 84.98 16.78
CA MET A 244 60.40 85.65 17.75
C MET A 244 61.89 85.48 17.41
N ILE A 245 62.32 84.27 17.07
CA ILE A 245 63.71 83.99 16.66
C ILE A 245 64.09 84.82 15.43
N GLN A 246 63.21 84.89 14.42
CA GLN A 246 63.48 85.70 13.22
C GLN A 246 63.52 87.20 13.54
N ALA A 247 62.56 87.73 14.32
CA ALA A 247 62.59 89.13 14.74
C ALA A 247 63.83 89.47 15.59
N GLY A 248 64.37 88.50 16.33
CA GLY A 248 65.65 88.60 17.04
C GLY A 248 66.87 88.64 16.11
N ARG A 249 66.86 87.81 15.05
CA ARG A 249 67.91 87.78 14.01
C ARG A 249 67.87 89.00 13.09
N ASP A 250 66.70 89.60 12.89
CA ASP A 250 66.55 90.81 12.09
C ASP A 250 67.27 92.02 12.72
N LEU A 251 67.49 92.05 14.05
CA LEU A 251 67.93 93.27 14.75
C LEU A 251 69.42 93.63 14.56
N PRO A 252 70.41 92.72 14.72
CA PRO A 252 71.83 93.08 14.75
C PRO A 252 72.32 93.81 13.49
N GLU A 253 72.00 93.31 12.30
CA GLU A 253 72.34 93.94 11.01
C GLU A 253 71.97 95.43 10.95
N THR A 254 70.84 95.81 11.55
CA THR A 254 70.35 97.20 11.57
C THR A 254 70.91 98.02 12.72
N VAL A 255 71.47 97.38 13.76
CA VAL A 255 72.33 98.05 14.74
C VAL A 255 73.71 98.30 14.12
N ASP A 256 74.32 97.32 13.47
CA ASP A 256 75.67 97.43 12.90
C ASP A 256 75.74 98.45 11.75
N SER A 257 74.65 98.64 10.99
CA SER A 257 74.55 99.70 9.98
C SER A 257 74.73 101.13 10.52
N LEU A 258 74.59 101.34 11.84
CA LEU A 258 74.77 102.62 12.51
C LEU A 258 76.25 102.99 12.70
N GLU A 259 77.18 102.04 12.60
CA GLU A 259 78.62 102.26 12.83
C GLU A 259 79.21 103.29 11.86
N GLY A 260 78.96 103.12 10.56
CA GLY A 260 79.56 103.97 9.51
C GLY A 260 79.19 105.44 9.60
N HIS A 261 77.99 105.75 10.11
CA HIS A 261 77.55 107.12 10.37
C HIS A 261 78.08 107.64 11.71
N THR A 262 78.02 106.84 12.77
CA THR A 262 78.53 107.20 14.10
C THR A 262 80.03 107.53 14.08
N LEU A 263 80.84 106.79 13.30
CA LEU A 263 82.27 107.08 13.15
C LEU A 263 82.53 108.48 12.58
N LYS A 264 81.76 108.92 11.58
CA LYS A 264 81.94 110.24 10.96
C LYS A 264 81.57 111.40 11.88
N LEU A 265 80.56 111.23 12.75
CA LEU A 265 80.21 112.21 13.80
C LEU A 265 81.43 112.54 14.67
N ARG A 266 82.31 111.56 14.91
CA ARG A 266 83.53 111.73 15.71
C ARG A 266 84.70 112.33 14.94
N TYR A 267 84.87 111.98 13.66
CA TYR A 267 86.06 112.34 12.88
C TYR A 267 85.97 113.66 12.10
N GLY A 268 84.88 114.41 12.24
CA GLY A 268 84.81 115.82 11.84
C GLY A 268 84.75 116.02 10.33
N SER A 269 83.57 115.80 9.74
CA SER A 269 83.27 116.26 8.38
C SER A 269 82.77 117.72 8.39
N ASP A 270 82.70 118.36 7.22
CA ASP A 270 82.06 119.68 7.07
C ASP A 270 80.63 119.69 7.63
N ALA A 271 80.14 120.86 8.06
CA ALA A 271 78.89 120.99 8.80
C ALA A 271 77.66 120.35 8.10
N SER A 272 77.59 120.43 6.77
CA SER A 272 76.52 119.80 5.97
C SER A 272 76.61 118.27 5.92
N ALA A 273 77.81 117.70 5.99
CA ALA A 273 78.00 116.26 6.11
C ALA A 273 77.68 115.76 7.53
N LEU A 274 78.03 116.55 8.57
CA LEU A 274 77.64 116.25 9.96
C LEU A 274 76.10 116.22 10.10
N GLU A 275 75.38 117.20 9.55
CA GLU A 275 73.91 117.22 9.53
C GLU A 275 73.32 115.99 8.80
N SER A 276 73.89 115.63 7.64
CA SER A 276 73.48 114.45 6.87
C SER A 276 73.70 113.13 7.64
N ASP A 277 74.84 112.95 8.30
CA ASP A 277 75.12 111.75 9.08
C ASP A 277 74.33 111.68 10.41
N ILE A 278 73.93 112.82 11.00
CA ILE A 278 72.94 112.87 12.09
C ILE A 278 71.57 112.38 11.58
N GLY A 279 71.09 112.91 10.44
CA GLY A 279 69.81 112.49 9.86
C GLY A 279 69.77 111.00 9.50
N LEU A 280 70.87 110.46 8.98
CA LEU A 280 71.00 109.03 8.68
C LEU A 280 71.05 108.18 9.97
N CYS A 281 71.74 108.64 11.01
CA CYS A 281 71.66 108.04 12.35
C CYS A 281 70.21 108.01 12.88
N GLU A 282 69.43 109.09 12.76
CA GLU A 282 68.04 109.12 13.22
C GLU A 282 67.11 108.18 12.41
N ILE A 283 67.33 108.05 11.11
CA ILE A 283 66.60 107.09 10.25
C ILE A 283 66.91 105.64 10.68
N ILE A 284 68.19 105.32 10.92
CA ILE A 284 68.62 103.99 11.37
C ILE A 284 68.07 103.71 12.78
N VAL A 285 68.18 104.65 13.72
CA VAL A 285 67.55 104.57 15.06
C VAL A 285 66.05 104.32 14.97
N SER A 286 65.35 104.95 14.02
CA SER A 286 63.93 104.73 13.77
C SER A 286 63.64 103.31 13.24
N SER A 287 64.53 102.76 12.40
CA SER A 287 64.46 101.37 11.92
C SER A 287 64.72 100.35 13.04
N ILE A 288 65.73 100.59 13.89
CA ILE A 288 66.03 99.78 15.08
C ILE A 288 64.80 99.76 16.01
N ASN A 289 64.18 100.91 16.30
CA ASN A 289 62.96 100.98 17.13
C ASN A 289 61.77 100.18 16.55
N ARG A 290 61.60 100.16 15.21
CA ARG A 290 60.56 99.32 14.57
C ARG A 290 60.86 97.83 14.72
N LYS A 291 62.11 97.40 14.56
CA LYS A 291 62.53 96.00 14.77
C LYS A 291 62.44 95.58 16.25
N ILE A 292 62.79 96.48 17.18
CA ILE A 292 62.57 96.34 18.64
C ILE A 292 61.08 96.09 18.94
N SER A 293 60.18 96.89 18.37
CA SER A 293 58.73 96.75 18.59
C SER A 293 58.22 95.39 18.10
N LYS A 294 58.53 95.02 16.85
CA LYS A 294 58.20 93.70 16.26
C LYS A 294 58.67 92.52 17.12
N LEU A 295 59.85 92.64 17.73
CA LEU A 295 60.41 91.64 18.62
C LEU A 295 59.71 91.61 19.99
N GLN A 296 59.42 92.78 20.59
CA GLN A 296 58.64 92.88 21.83
C GLN A 296 57.23 92.26 21.65
N ASP A 297 56.54 92.57 20.55
CA ASP A 297 55.25 91.97 20.19
C ASP A 297 55.35 90.44 20.07
N SER A 298 56.40 89.94 19.41
CA SER A 298 56.64 88.50 19.25
C SER A 298 56.95 87.80 20.58
N CYS A 299 57.67 88.47 21.50
CA CYS A 299 57.89 87.96 22.86
C CYS A 299 56.61 87.95 23.69
N ILE A 300 55.72 88.95 23.53
CA ILE A 300 54.44 89.04 24.24
C ILE A 300 53.47 87.97 23.74
N ASP A 301 53.35 87.79 22.42
CA ASP A 301 52.59 86.69 21.81
C ASP A 301 53.02 85.34 22.39
N LEU A 302 54.32 85.03 22.34
CA LEU A 302 54.88 83.79 22.89
C LEU A 302 54.71 83.64 24.42
N SER A 303 54.82 84.74 25.18
CA SER A 303 54.58 84.72 26.65
C SER A 303 53.13 84.39 27.00
N ASN A 304 52.17 84.73 26.13
CA ASN A 304 50.74 84.51 26.35
C ASN A 304 50.24 83.12 25.88
N TYR A 305 51.10 82.26 25.30
CA TYR A 305 50.69 80.94 24.83
C TYR A 305 50.29 79.99 25.98
N ALA A 306 48.98 79.81 26.17
CA ALA A 306 48.39 78.93 27.19
C ALA A 306 48.42 77.43 26.81
N ILE A 307 49.56 76.92 26.33
CA ILE A 307 49.74 75.48 26.01
C ILE A 307 50.50 74.81 27.13
N ALA A 308 49.77 74.11 28.01
CA ALA A 308 50.39 73.31 29.08
C ALA A 308 50.99 71.98 28.59
N ASP A 309 50.55 71.48 27.43
CA ASP A 309 50.87 70.12 26.95
C ASP A 309 52.28 69.97 26.35
N HIS A 310 52.95 71.06 25.94
CA HIS A 310 54.24 71.00 25.26
C HIS A 310 55.41 71.25 26.20
N ARG A 311 56.33 70.27 26.25
CA ARG A 311 57.46 70.21 27.19
C ARG A 311 58.39 71.44 27.17
N MET A 312 58.44 72.22 26.09
CA MET A 312 59.35 73.36 25.95
C MET A 312 58.68 74.72 26.22
N VAL A 313 57.37 74.79 26.45
CA VAL A 313 56.64 76.08 26.58
C VAL A 313 57.21 76.94 27.70
N GLN A 314 57.42 76.39 28.90
CA GLN A 314 58.00 77.13 30.03
C GLN A 314 59.42 77.66 29.73
N GLU A 315 60.23 76.87 29.02
CA GLU A 315 61.58 77.27 28.61
C GLU A 315 61.54 78.39 27.56
N MET A 316 60.66 78.28 26.57
CA MET A 316 60.51 79.29 25.52
C MET A 316 59.91 80.60 26.05
N GLN A 317 58.97 80.53 27.00
CA GLN A 317 58.45 81.69 27.73
C GLN A 317 59.52 82.36 28.58
N LYS A 318 60.35 81.59 29.30
CA LYS A 318 61.51 82.12 30.05
C LYS A 318 62.52 82.80 29.12
N ASN A 319 62.78 82.21 27.96
CA ASN A 319 63.65 82.81 26.94
C ASN A 319 63.03 84.09 26.36
N ALA A 320 61.73 84.12 26.08
CA ALA A 320 61.00 85.31 25.61
C ALA A 320 61.07 86.48 26.60
N LEU A 321 60.86 86.22 27.90
CA LEU A 321 61.04 87.23 28.96
C LEU A 321 62.48 87.76 28.96
N GLY A 322 63.47 86.87 28.97
CA GLY A 322 64.88 87.25 28.95
C GLY A 322 65.33 87.95 27.67
N ILE A 323 64.66 87.73 26.54
CA ILE A 323 64.87 88.46 25.29
C ILE A 323 64.28 89.88 25.40
N ASN A 324 63.05 90.01 25.89
CA ASN A 324 62.38 91.29 26.14
C ASN A 324 63.21 92.19 27.09
N GLU A 325 63.83 91.60 28.13
CA GLU A 325 64.79 92.30 29.00
C GLU A 325 66.01 92.84 28.25
N SER A 326 66.70 92.03 27.44
CA SER A 326 67.81 92.50 26.60
C SER A 326 67.36 93.60 25.63
N VAL A 327 66.19 93.44 25.02
CA VAL A 327 65.62 94.43 24.09
C VAL A 327 65.32 95.76 24.79
N ARG A 328 64.85 95.76 26.04
CA ARG A 328 64.69 96.98 26.86
C ARG A 328 66.02 97.66 27.18
N ARG A 329 67.11 96.90 27.36
CA ARG A 329 68.47 97.48 27.53
C ARG A 329 68.97 98.12 26.23
N ILE A 330 68.80 97.45 25.08
CA ILE A 330 69.07 98.02 23.75
C ILE A 330 68.28 99.32 23.59
N GLN A 331 66.97 99.31 23.86
CA GLN A 331 66.08 100.49 23.74
C GLN A 331 66.52 101.65 24.66
N SER A 332 66.98 101.37 25.88
CA SER A 332 67.51 102.37 26.81
C SER A 332 68.79 103.03 26.28
N HIS A 333 69.78 102.23 25.84
CA HIS A 333 71.02 102.77 25.27
C HIS A 333 70.80 103.47 23.92
N LEU A 334 69.85 103.00 23.11
CA LEU A 334 69.45 103.63 21.85
C LEU A 334 68.78 104.98 22.09
N THR A 335 68.00 105.12 23.18
CA THR A 335 67.40 106.40 23.59
C THR A 335 68.49 107.37 24.04
N GLN A 336 69.45 106.92 24.85
CA GLN A 336 70.61 107.72 25.25
C GLN A 336 71.44 108.17 24.04
N PHE A 337 71.72 107.24 23.11
CA PHE A 337 72.41 107.53 21.85
C PHE A 337 71.67 108.62 21.06
N ARG A 338 70.35 108.47 20.87
CA ARG A 338 69.54 109.45 20.14
C ARG A 338 69.60 110.84 20.78
N VAL A 339 69.46 110.95 22.10
CA VAL A 339 69.59 112.22 22.82
C VAL A 339 70.98 112.85 22.60
N SER A 340 72.04 112.03 22.59
CA SER A 340 73.39 112.54 22.32
C SER A 340 73.57 113.15 20.93
N LEU A 341 72.77 112.77 19.93
CA LEU A 341 72.79 113.39 18.60
C LEU A 341 72.32 114.85 18.64
N SER A 342 71.37 115.17 19.54
CA SER A 342 70.83 116.53 19.71
C SER A 342 71.68 117.39 20.64
N ASP A 343 72.19 116.82 21.73
CA ASP A 343 72.90 117.57 22.78
C ASP A 343 74.38 117.81 22.47
N ASN A 344 75.11 116.77 22.03
CA ASN A 344 76.54 116.83 21.67
C ASN A 344 76.94 115.55 20.88
N PRO A 345 76.83 115.58 19.54
CA PRO A 345 77.03 114.40 18.70
C PRO A 345 78.49 113.92 18.64
N ILE A 346 79.47 114.73 19.06
CA ILE A 346 80.91 114.44 18.92
C ILE A 346 81.43 113.63 20.10
N THR A 347 81.03 113.96 21.34
CA THR A 347 81.68 113.40 22.54
C THR A 347 81.13 112.03 22.95
N ASN A 348 79.79 111.87 23.02
CA ASN A 348 79.17 110.72 23.70
C ASN A 348 78.63 109.63 22.76
N SER A 349 78.36 109.96 21.50
CA SER A 349 77.69 109.10 20.52
C SER A 349 78.38 107.74 20.33
N MET A 350 79.71 107.72 20.13
CA MET A 350 80.46 106.49 19.88
C MET A 350 80.47 105.51 21.06
N GLU A 351 80.49 106.00 22.31
CA GLU A 351 80.42 105.12 23.48
C GLU A 351 79.02 104.56 23.72
N LEU A 352 78.00 105.36 23.43
CA LEU A 352 76.60 104.95 23.50
C LEU A 352 76.27 103.93 22.40
N TYR A 353 76.78 104.14 21.18
CA TYR A 353 76.69 103.17 20.09
C TYR A 353 77.32 101.83 20.49
N LYS A 354 78.54 101.81 21.03
CA LYS A 354 79.19 100.57 21.49
C LYS A 354 78.38 99.82 22.55
N LYS A 355 77.62 100.52 23.41
CA LYS A 355 76.70 99.89 24.39
C LYS A 355 75.50 99.24 23.68
N VAL A 356 74.88 99.94 22.70
CA VAL A 356 73.82 99.38 21.84
C VAL A 356 74.31 98.14 21.07
N GLN A 357 75.49 98.23 20.44
CA GLN A 357 76.10 97.13 19.68
C GLN A 357 76.42 95.92 20.56
N THR A 358 76.94 96.14 21.78
CA THR A 358 77.26 95.07 22.75
C THR A 358 76.01 94.33 23.21
N GLU A 359 74.94 95.04 23.57
CA GLU A 359 73.66 94.43 23.94
C GLU A 359 72.98 93.72 22.76
N SER A 360 73.11 94.27 21.54
CA SER A 360 72.65 93.64 20.30
C SER A 360 73.36 92.32 20.01
N HIS A 361 74.69 92.27 20.18
CA HIS A 361 75.48 91.04 20.06
C HIS A 361 75.12 90.02 21.16
N SER A 362 74.89 90.47 22.40
CA SER A 362 74.43 89.62 23.50
C SER A 362 73.06 88.99 23.18
N LEU A 363 72.12 89.77 22.62
CA LEU A 363 70.84 89.28 22.13
C LEU A 363 71.00 88.28 20.99
N SER A 364 71.87 88.56 20.00
CA SER A 364 72.15 87.65 18.88
C SER A 364 72.63 86.27 19.37
N THR A 365 73.58 86.26 20.32
CA THR A 365 74.03 85.03 20.98
C THR A 365 72.89 84.31 21.70
N LYS A 366 72.03 85.04 22.42
CA LYS A 366 70.88 84.47 23.14
C LYS A 366 69.85 83.84 22.21
N ILE A 367 69.52 84.49 21.09
CA ILE A 367 68.63 83.98 20.04
C ILE A 367 69.22 82.74 19.37
N ASN A 368 70.52 82.74 19.06
CA ASN A 368 71.18 81.61 18.43
C ASN A 368 71.48 80.44 19.40
N SER A 369 71.42 80.67 20.71
CA SER A 369 71.45 79.60 21.72
C SER A 369 70.11 78.92 22.00
N MET A 370 69.01 79.37 21.36
CA MET A 370 67.70 78.77 21.58
C MET A 370 67.61 77.34 20.99
N PRO A 371 67.08 76.36 21.74
CA PRO A 371 66.90 74.99 21.24
C PRO A 371 65.79 74.90 20.19
N VAL A 372 65.91 73.92 19.30
CA VAL A 372 64.92 73.64 18.25
C VAL A 372 63.66 73.03 18.87
N VAL A 373 62.51 73.64 18.61
CA VAL A 373 61.19 73.14 19.02
C VAL A 373 60.65 72.18 17.95
N THR A 374 60.23 70.99 18.36
CA THR A 374 59.80 69.89 17.49
C THR A 374 58.36 69.46 17.78
N GLU A 375 57.60 69.11 16.74
CA GLU A 375 56.23 68.61 16.86
C GLU A 375 56.14 67.20 17.48
N THR A 376 55.22 67.03 18.42
CA THR A 376 54.96 65.84 19.22
C THR A 376 54.05 64.84 18.49
N ASN A 377 53.29 65.31 17.48
CA ASN A 377 52.48 64.48 16.59
C ASN A 377 51.46 63.61 17.36
N HIS A 378 50.68 64.25 18.24
CA HIS A 378 49.69 63.64 19.11
C HIS A 378 48.67 62.78 18.35
N ALA A 379 48.16 63.22 17.19
CA ALA A 379 47.22 62.43 16.39
C ALA A 379 47.86 61.13 15.85
N VAL A 380 49.12 61.18 15.43
CA VAL A 380 49.87 60.01 14.95
C VAL A 380 50.15 59.05 16.11
N ALA A 381 50.55 59.57 17.27
CA ALA A 381 50.76 58.77 18.48
C ALA A 381 49.47 58.07 18.94
N TYR A 382 48.33 58.77 18.92
CA TYR A 382 47.03 58.19 19.26
C TYR A 382 46.61 57.09 18.29
N LEU A 383 46.76 57.31 16.97
CA LEU A 383 46.43 56.32 15.95
C LEU A 383 47.30 55.05 16.03
N ARG A 384 48.59 55.18 16.39
CA ARG A 384 49.47 54.03 16.66
C ARG A 384 48.96 53.20 17.85
N LYS A 385 48.74 53.85 18.99
CA LYS A 385 48.22 53.21 20.21
C LYS A 385 46.86 52.53 19.99
N GLN A 386 45.96 53.15 19.21
CA GLN A 386 44.69 52.53 18.84
C GLN A 386 44.86 51.31 17.92
N ARG A 387 45.75 51.38 16.93
CA ARG A 387 46.07 50.22 16.07
C ARG A 387 46.65 49.05 16.86
N GLU A 388 47.53 49.33 17.82
CA GLU A 388 48.09 48.33 18.75
C GLU A 388 47.00 47.70 19.62
N THR A 389 46.12 48.53 20.19
CA THR A 389 44.97 48.07 21.01
C THR A 389 44.01 47.20 20.20
N LEU A 390 43.72 47.57 18.95
CA LEU A 390 42.90 46.76 18.04
C LEU A 390 43.58 45.46 17.61
N ALA A 391 44.91 45.46 17.42
CA ALA A 391 45.66 44.25 17.09
C ALA A 391 45.67 43.23 18.25
N LEU A 392 45.74 43.71 19.50
CA LEU A 392 45.64 42.88 20.71
C LEU A 392 44.21 42.35 20.96
N ASN A 393 43.19 43.15 20.63
CA ASN A 393 41.78 42.81 20.88
C ASN A 393 41.08 42.08 19.71
N LEU A 394 41.78 41.83 18.59
CA LEU A 394 41.27 40.93 17.56
C LEU A 394 41.30 39.49 18.10
N PRO A 395 40.16 38.80 18.25
CA PRO A 395 40.18 37.39 18.61
C PRO A 395 40.93 36.64 17.51
N THR A 396 42.00 35.93 17.88
CA THR A 396 42.73 35.05 16.97
C THR A 396 41.75 34.03 16.41
N VAL A 397 41.43 34.16 15.12
CA VAL A 397 40.57 33.22 14.41
C VAL A 397 41.32 31.90 14.35
N ALA A 398 41.03 31.01 15.31
CA ALA A 398 41.57 29.67 15.32
C ALA A 398 41.34 29.04 13.93
N PRO A 399 42.40 28.59 13.23
CA PRO A 399 42.28 28.13 11.85
C PRO A 399 41.27 26.99 11.82
N LYS A 400 40.23 27.14 10.98
CA LYS A 400 39.00 26.33 10.97
C LYS A 400 39.28 24.86 11.35
N GLY A 401 38.96 24.51 12.60
CA GLY A 401 39.06 23.14 13.08
C GLY A 401 38.28 22.23 12.12
N LYS A 402 38.89 21.10 11.74
CA LYS A 402 38.29 20.17 10.77
C LYS A 402 36.88 19.83 11.22
N VAL A 403 35.91 19.94 10.32
CA VAL A 403 34.60 19.32 10.53
C VAL A 403 34.85 17.82 10.55
N GLN A 404 34.86 17.22 11.75
CA GLN A 404 34.85 15.78 11.89
C GLN A 404 33.47 15.29 11.47
N THR A 405 33.37 14.81 10.24
CA THR A 405 32.23 14.02 9.76
C THR A 405 32.34 12.61 10.31
N SER A 406 32.19 12.47 11.63
CA SER A 406 31.91 11.17 12.26
C SER A 406 30.45 10.81 11.97
N LEU A 407 30.23 10.20 10.81
CA LEU A 407 29.25 9.12 10.70
C LEU A 407 29.98 7.83 11.05
N GLU A 408 29.85 7.45 12.31
CA GLU A 408 29.90 6.06 12.75
C GLU A 408 28.44 5.68 13.09
N ASP A 409 28.10 4.40 12.90
CA ASP A 409 26.74 3.83 12.79
C ASP A 409 25.94 4.23 11.52
#